data_AF-A0A5I2X3R8-F1
#
_entry.id   AF-A0A5I2X3R8-F1
#
_cell.length_a   1.000
_cell.length_b   1.000
_cell.length_c   1.000
_cell.angle_alpha   90.00
_cell.angle_beta   90.00
_cell.angle_gamma   90.00
#
_symmetry.space_group_name_H-M   'P 1'
#
loop_
_entity.id
_entity.type
_entity.pdbx_description
1 polymer ?
#
loop_
_entity_poly.entity_id
_entity_poly.type
_entity_poly.pdbx_seq_one_letter_code
_entity_poly.pdbx_strand_id
1 'polypeptide(L)' 'MTDKQRSIPVICPVTVSAIHDAMFSSLEGYVSAVIDSIEFESGRELSSSEQQYVYHIVEGAVTRLTGQADSTEVNHG' A
#
# COMPACT_ATOMS: atom_id res chain seq x y z
N MET A 1 2.00 -39.77 -30.35
CA MET A 1 1.25 -38.73 -29.64
C MET A 1 1.68 -38.74 -28.19
N THR A 2 2.61 -37.88 -27.82
CA THR A 2 2.94 -37.62 -26.42
C THR A 2 3.25 -36.13 -26.31
N ASP A 3 2.19 -35.37 -26.05
CA ASP A 3 2.27 -33.95 -25.69
C ASP A 3 3.11 -33.84 -24.42
N LYS A 4 4.33 -33.34 -24.57
CA LYS A 4 5.14 -32.94 -23.42
C LYS A 4 4.58 -31.60 -22.97
N GLN A 5 3.56 -31.66 -22.11
CA GLN A 5 3.02 -30.51 -21.39
C GLN A 5 4.18 -29.80 -20.69
N ARG A 6 4.72 -28.76 -21.34
CA ARG A 6 5.73 -27.88 -20.75
C ARG A 6 4.97 -27.04 -19.73
N SER A 7 4.95 -27.49 -18.48
CA SER A 7 4.56 -26.64 -17.35
C SER A 7 5.59 -25.52 -17.26
N ILE A 8 5.28 -24.40 -17.91
CA ILE A 8 5.96 -23.14 -17.67
C ILE A 8 5.58 -22.74 -16.24
N PRO A 9 6.52 -22.66 -15.29
CA PRO A 9 6.19 -22.12 -14.00
C PRO A 9 5.77 -20.66 -14.23
N VAL A 10 4.56 -20.32 -13.80
CA VAL A 10 4.14 -18.92 -13.65
C VAL A 10 4.98 -18.37 -12.50
N ILE A 11 6.19 -17.92 -12.82
CA ILE A 11 7.04 -17.19 -11.88
C ILE A 11 6.37 -15.81 -11.78
N CYS A 12 5.62 -15.55 -10.72
CA CYS A 12 5.16 -14.19 -10.44
C CYS A 12 6.40 -13.32 -10.24
N PRO A 13 6.72 -12.37 -11.14
CA PRO A 13 7.97 -11.62 -11.09
C PRO A 13 7.98 -10.53 -10.01
N VAL A 14 6.85 -10.37 -9.31
CA VAL A 14 6.66 -9.33 -8.31
C VAL A 14 6.82 -9.95 -6.93
N THR A 15 7.89 -9.57 -6.24
CA THR A 15 8.15 -10.02 -4.86
C THR A 15 7.37 -9.16 -3.87
N VAL A 16 7.09 -9.71 -2.69
CA VAL A 16 6.47 -8.96 -1.59
C VAL A 16 7.28 -7.72 -1.26
N SER A 17 8.61 -7.82 -1.20
CA SER A 17 9.50 -6.65 -1.00
C SER A 17 9.28 -5.56 -2.05
N ALA A 18 9.19 -5.92 -3.34
CA ALA A 18 8.95 -4.95 -4.41
C ALA A 18 7.58 -4.28 -4.29
N ILE A 19 6.57 -4.98 -3.77
CA ILE A 19 5.25 -4.41 -3.47
C ILE A 19 5.36 -3.42 -2.31
N HIS A 20 6.04 -3.79 -1.21
CA HIS A 20 6.26 -2.90 -0.08
C HIS A 20 6.99 -1.62 -0.47
N ASP A 21 8.06 -1.74 -1.27
CA ASP A 21 8.82 -0.60 -1.77
C ASP A 21 7.95 0.30 -2.66
N ALA A 22 7.13 -0.29 -3.54
CA ALA A 22 6.19 0.45 -4.37
C ALA A 22 5.10 1.15 -3.54
N MET A 23 4.60 0.51 -2.49
CA MET A 23 3.63 1.10 -1.56
C MET A 23 4.23 2.28 -0.80
N PHE A 24 5.45 2.13 -0.27
CA PHE A 24 6.15 3.20 0.43
C PHE A 24 6.46 4.37 -0.50
N SER A 25 6.95 4.09 -1.72
CA SER A 25 7.19 5.13 -2.74
C SER A 25 5.91 5.81 -3.18
N SER A 26 4.77 5.12 -3.15
CA SER A 26 3.47 5.67 -3.52
C SER A 26 2.80 6.42 -2.36
N LEU A 27 3.25 6.23 -1.12
CA LEU A 27 2.68 6.85 0.07
C LEU A 27 2.75 8.37 -0.01
N GLU A 28 3.90 8.93 -0.36
CA GLU A 28 4.06 10.39 -0.48
C GLU A 28 3.09 10.97 -1.52
N GLY A 29 3.01 10.37 -2.70
CA GLY A 29 2.09 10.81 -3.75
C GLY A 29 0.62 10.66 -3.35
N TYR A 30 0.26 9.59 -2.63
CA TYR A 30 -1.08 9.41 -2.09
C TYR A 30 -1.40 10.44 -1.00
N VAL A 31 -0.47 10.74 -0.09
CA VAL A 31 -0.64 11.77 0.94
C VAL A 31 -0.87 13.14 0.30
N SER A 32 -0.11 13.50 -0.75
CA SER A 32 -0.36 14.74 -1.50
C SER A 32 -1.78 14.79 -2.08
N ALA A 33 -2.26 13.71 -2.71
CA ALA A 33 -3.62 13.67 -3.25
C ALA A 33 -4.71 13.79 -2.16
N VAL A 34 -4.47 13.23 -0.96
CA VAL A 34 -5.36 13.37 0.20
C VAL A 34 -5.38 14.81 0.70
N ILE A 35 -4.21 15.45 0.82
CA ILE A 35 -4.10 16.87 1.21
C ILE A 35 -4.86 17.75 0.21
N ASP A 36 -4.61 17.58 -1.10
CA ASP A 36 -5.28 18.35 -2.15
C ASP A 36 -6.81 18.22 -2.06
N SER A 37 -7.31 17.02 -1.77
CA SER A 37 -8.74 16.77 -1.61
C SER A 37 -9.33 17.45 -0.38
N ILE A 38 -8.62 17.44 0.75
CA ILE A 38 -9.03 18.12 1.99
C ILE A 38 -9.01 19.64 1.81
N GLU A 39 -7.98 20.18 1.17
CA GLU A 39 -7.85 21.61 0.89
C GLU A 39 -8.96 22.09 -0.05
N PHE A 40 -9.27 21.29 -1.08
CA PHE A 40 -10.38 21.55 -1.98
C PHE A 40 -11.73 21.57 -1.25
N GLU A 41 -12.02 20.57 -0.42
CA GLU A 41 -13.28 20.47 0.32
C GLU A 41 -13.42 21.55 1.40
N SER A 42 -12.32 21.88 2.07
CA SER A 42 -12.29 22.90 3.13
C SER A 42 -12.20 24.34 2.61
N GLY A 43 -11.89 24.53 1.33
CA GLY A 43 -11.74 25.84 0.69
C GLY A 43 -10.55 26.64 1.21
N ARG A 44 -9.54 25.99 1.80
CA ARG A 44 -8.32 26.63 2.29
C ARG A 44 -7.12 25.68 2.22
N GLU A 45 -5.93 26.25 2.22
CA GLU A 45 -4.70 25.49 2.39
C GLU A 45 -4.53 25.01 3.85
N LEU A 46 -3.93 23.84 3.99
CA LEU A 46 -3.50 23.29 5.27
C LEU A 46 -2.16 23.88 5.67
N SER A 47 -2.00 24.14 6.97
CA SER A 47 -0.68 24.47 7.53
C SER A 47 0.25 23.25 7.49
N SER A 48 1.57 23.48 7.56
CA SER A 48 2.55 22.39 7.57
C SER A 48 2.30 21.37 8.69
N SER A 49 1.82 21.81 9.86
CA SER A 49 1.44 20.91 10.96
C SER A 49 0.23 20.05 10.63
N GLU A 50 -0.74 20.59 9.89
CA GLU A 50 -1.93 19.85 9.47
C GLU A 50 -1.59 18.84 8.37
N GLN A 51 -0.75 19.22 7.40
CA GLN A 51 -0.23 18.32 6.38
C GLN A 51 0.57 17.17 7.00
N GLN A 52 1.40 17.46 8.01
CA GLN A 52 2.15 16.43 8.75
C GLN A 52 1.21 15.52 9.56
N TYR A 53 0.13 16.06 10.12
CA TYR A 53 -0.89 15.25 10.77
C TYR A 53 -1.59 14.31 9.77
N VAL A 54 -1.96 14.80 8.58
CA VAL A 54 -2.53 13.96 7.50
C VAL A 54 -1.56 12.84 7.12
N TYR A 55 -0.27 13.15 6.93
CA TYR A 55 0.75 12.14 6.63
C TYR A 55 0.75 11.00 7.66
N HIS A 56 0.82 11.32 8.95
CA HIS A 56 0.85 10.30 10.01
C HIS A 56 -0.42 9.45 10.09
N ILE A 57 -1.59 10.04 9.82
CA ILE A 57 -2.86 9.29 9.77
C ILE A 57 -2.86 8.31 8.60
N VAL A 58 -2.41 8.75 7.42
CA VAL A 58 -2.35 7.91 6.21
C VAL A 58 -1.30 6.80 6.35
N GLU A 59 -0.08 7.14 6.78
CA GLU A 59 0.99 6.18 7.07
C GLU A 59 0.55 5.11 8.08
N GLY A 60 -0.09 5.53 9.16
CA GLY A 60 -0.62 4.61 10.17
C GLY A 60 -1.73 3.70 9.62
N ALA A 61 -2.59 4.21 8.74
CA ALA A 61 -3.64 3.40 8.09
C ALA A 61 -3.03 2.34 7.15
N VAL A 62 -2.07 2.73 6.31
CA VAL A 62 -1.35 1.82 5.40
C VAL A 62 -0.60 0.75 6.19
N THR A 63 0.14 1.15 7.22
CA THR A 63 0.93 0.22 8.05
C THR A 63 0.06 -0.80 8.78
N ARG A 64 -1.11 -0.40 9.29
CA ARG A 64 -2.05 -1.31 9.95
C ARG A 64 -2.64 -2.33 8.97
N LEU A 65 -3.00 -1.89 7.76
CA LEU A 65 -3.53 -2.77 6.72
C LEU A 65 -2.47 -3.79 6.24
N THR A 66 -1.21 -3.38 6.14
CA THR A 66 -0.12 -4.29 5.76
C THR A 66 0.32 -5.21 6.89
N GLY A 67 0.26 -4.77 8.15
CA GLY A 67 0.65 -5.56 9.31
C GLY A 67 -0.38 -6.64 9.72
N GLN A 68 -1.67 -6.43 9.44
CA GLN A 68 -2.71 -7.43 9.74
C GLN A 68 -2.73 -8.62 8.77
N ALA A 69 -2.05 -8.53 7.62
CA ALA A 69 -1.97 -9.64 6.66
C ALA A 69 -1.17 -10.85 7.21
N ASP A 70 -0.37 -10.66 8.27
CA ASP A 70 0.50 -11.68 8.84
C ASP A 70 -0.13 -12.49 9.99
N SER A 71 -1.39 -12.22 10.37
CA SER A 71 -2.05 -12.88 11.52
C SER A 71 -3.25 -13.76 11.16
N THR A 72 -3.39 -14.17 9.90
CA THR A 72 -4.38 -15.19 9.49
C THR A 72 -3.72 -16.51 9.10
N GLU A 73 -2.81 -17.02 9.94
CA GLU A 73 -2.61 -18.47 10.04
C GLU A 73 -3.82 -19.06 10.78
N VAL A 74 -4.80 -19.49 10.00
CA VAL A 74 -5.92 -20.31 10.46
C VAL A 74 -5.40 -21.69 10.89
N ASN A 75 -5.49 -21.92 12.20
CA ASN A 75 -5.54 -23.20 12.91
C ASN A 75 -5.69 -24.46 12.01
N HIS A 76 -4.67 -25.31 12.00
CA HIS A 76 -4.79 -26.74 11.68
C HIS A 76 -4.15 -27.58 12.80
N GLY A 77 -4.99 -28.08 13.72
CA GLY A 77 -4.64 -29.18 14.63
C GLY A 77 -5.32 -29.09 15.99
#